data_AF-A0A9D6ICS3-F1
#
_entry.id   AF-A0A9D6ICS3-F1
#
_cell.length_a   1.000
_cell.length_b   1.000
_cell.length_c   1.000
_cell.angle_alpha   90.00
_cell.angle_beta   90.00
_cell.angle_gamma   90.00
#
_symmetry.space_group_name_H-M   'P 1'
#
loop_
_entity.id
_entity.type
_entity.pdbx_description
1 polymer ?
#
loop_
_entity_poly.entity_id
_entity_poly.type
_entity_poly.pdbx_seq_one_letter_code
_entity_poly.pdbx_strand_id
1 'polypeptide(L)'
;MVGMTKGDLLVFYGGLRPVHRCQHRLIYALQGMYVVWDVVYASAVPTDRWHENAHVRKIKRGDTDIVVRAKPGVSGRFEQCIPIGEWRDGSYRVRRDILKAWGGLSVKNGFIQRSAVPPAFAKPERFLDWLEEHDMQLLQRNN
;
A
#
# COMPACT_ATOMS: atom_id res chain seq x y z
N MET A 1 3.98 -16.89 -6.10
CA MET A 1 3.48 -15.78 -5.27
C MET A 1 4.64 -15.36 -4.38
N VAL A 2 4.98 -14.07 -4.28
CA VAL A 2 5.91 -13.63 -3.22
C VAL A 2 5.22 -14.00 -1.90
N GLY A 3 5.86 -14.84 -1.08
CA GLY A 3 5.26 -15.41 0.11
C GLY A 3 5.01 -14.32 1.15
N MET A 4 3.80 -13.78 1.16
CA MET A 4 3.36 -12.83 2.18
C MET A 4 2.97 -13.60 3.43
N THR A 5 3.53 -13.23 4.56
CA THR A 5 3.40 -13.92 5.83
C THR A 5 3.04 -12.97 6.96
N LYS A 6 2.67 -13.53 8.11
CA LYS A 6 2.35 -12.75 9.31
C LYS A 6 3.56 -11.89 9.71
N GLY A 7 3.31 -10.60 9.93
CA GLY A 7 4.32 -9.61 10.28
C GLY A 7 4.81 -8.76 9.10
N ASP A 8 4.55 -9.19 7.86
CA ASP A 8 4.92 -8.40 6.69
C ASP A 8 4.17 -7.07 6.62
N LEU A 9 4.79 -6.08 5.99
CA LEU A 9 4.23 -4.76 5.80
C LEU A 9 3.65 -4.62 4.38
N LEU A 10 2.40 -4.19 4.29
CA LEU A 10 1.78 -3.72 3.05
C LEU A 10 1.51 -2.24 3.14
N VAL A 11 1.93 -1.50 2.11
CA VAL A 11 1.70 -0.05 2.04
C VAL A 11 0.88 0.25 0.78
N PHE A 12 -0.24 0.93 0.98
CA PHE A 12 -1.16 1.30 -0.08
C PHE A 12 -0.79 2.68 -0.62
N TYR A 13 -0.70 2.78 -1.94
CA TYR A 13 -0.45 4.03 -2.62
C TYR A 13 -1.21 4.09 -3.94
N GLY A 14 -1.48 5.29 -4.43
CA GLY A 14 -2.23 5.47 -5.66
C GLY A 14 -1.97 6.81 -6.33
N GLY A 15 -2.24 6.86 -7.63
CA GLY A 15 -2.26 8.10 -8.41
C GLY A 15 -3.63 8.78 -8.29
N LEU A 16 -3.64 9.99 -7.75
CA LEU A 16 -4.83 10.82 -7.54
C LEU A 16 -4.85 11.94 -8.58
N ARG A 17 -6.06 12.30 -9.04
CA ARG A 17 -6.24 13.48 -9.90
C ARG A 17 -6.21 14.75 -9.02
N PRO A 18 -5.37 15.75 -9.33
CA PRO A 18 -5.41 17.03 -8.63
C PRO A 18 -6.78 17.70 -8.76
N VAL A 19 -7.32 18.22 -7.65
CA VAL A 19 -8.56 19.03 -7.66
C VAL A 19 -8.25 20.46 -8.10
N HIS A 20 -7.12 21.00 -7.66
CA HIS A 20 -6.63 22.32 -8.07
C HIS A 20 -5.58 22.17 -9.19
N ARG A 21 -5.48 23.20 -10.04
CA ARG A 21 -4.43 23.26 -11.05
C ARG A 21 -3.07 23.26 -10.37
N CYS A 22 -2.20 22.34 -10.78
CA CYS A 22 -0.81 22.29 -10.38
C CYS A 22 0.04 21.87 -11.58
N GLN A 23 1.35 21.85 -11.42
CA GLN A 23 2.28 21.44 -12.48
C GLN A 23 2.21 19.94 -12.82
N HIS A 24 1.50 19.15 -12.01
CA HIS A 24 1.44 17.69 -12.14
C HIS A 24 0.08 17.24 -12.69
N ARG A 25 0.09 16.18 -13.50
CA ARG A 25 -1.16 15.56 -14.00
C ARG A 25 -1.79 14.61 -12.98
N LEU A 26 -0.97 14.01 -12.12
CA LEU A 26 -1.34 13.09 -11.06
C LEU A 26 -0.51 13.38 -9.81
N ILE A 27 -1.08 13.12 -8.65
CA ILE A 27 -0.39 13.11 -7.36
C ILE A 27 -0.30 11.65 -6.93
N TYR A 28 0.91 11.08 -6.87
CA TYR A 28 1.08 9.78 -6.23
C TYR A 28 1.24 9.99 -4.74
N ALA A 29 0.37 9.37 -3.95
CA ALA A 29 0.36 9.51 -2.52
C ALA A 29 0.19 8.16 -1.81
N LEU A 30 0.80 8.03 -0.64
CA LEU A 30 0.51 6.95 0.29
C LEU A 30 -0.86 7.16 0.90
N GLN A 31 -1.59 6.07 1.12
CA GLN A 31 -2.99 6.07 1.55
C GLN A 31 -3.20 5.32 2.86
N GLY A 32 -2.32 4.37 3.19
CA GLY A 32 -2.45 3.57 4.40
C GLY A 32 -1.42 2.44 4.43
N MET A 33 -1.43 1.66 5.51
CA MET A 33 -0.60 0.48 5.65
C MET A 33 -1.28 -0.61 6.45
N TYR A 34 -0.97 -1.87 6.15
CA TYR A 34 -1.32 -3.04 6.94
C TYR A 34 -0.05 -3.74 7.44
N VAL A 35 -0.05 -4.11 8.72
CA VAL A 35 0.80 -5.18 9.21
C VAL A 35 0.02 -6.48 9.07
N VAL A 36 0.53 -7.43 8.29
CA VAL A 36 -0.17 -8.67 7.96
C VAL A 36 -0.38 -9.51 9.23
N TRP A 37 -1.62 -9.85 9.52
CA TRP A 37 -1.98 -10.77 10.61
C TRP A 37 -2.20 -12.19 10.11
N ASP A 38 -2.91 -12.33 8.99
CA ASP A 38 -3.33 -13.60 8.40
C ASP A 38 -3.52 -13.45 6.88
N VAL A 39 -3.23 -14.52 6.14
CA VAL A 39 -3.40 -14.60 4.68
C VAL A 39 -4.08 -15.91 4.36
N VAL A 40 -5.28 -15.84 3.79
CA VAL A 40 -6.07 -17.03 3.42
C VAL A 40 -6.51 -16.96 1.97
N TYR A 41 -6.69 -18.11 1.33
CA TYR A 41 -7.36 -18.16 0.04
C TYR A 41 -8.82 -17.72 0.17
N ALA A 42 -9.31 -16.95 -0.80
CA ALA A 42 -10.69 -16.47 -0.83
C ALA A 42 -11.72 -17.61 -0.91
N SER A 43 -11.32 -18.77 -1.45
CA SER A 43 -12.11 -20.01 -1.47
C SER A 43 -12.26 -20.67 -0.10
N ALA A 44 -11.30 -20.45 0.81
CA ALA A 44 -11.29 -21.02 2.15
C ALA A 44 -12.01 -20.16 3.20
N VAL A 45 -12.51 -18.97 2.82
CA VAL A 45 -13.23 -18.09 3.76
C VAL A 45 -14.67 -18.59 3.96
N PRO A 46 -15.07 -18.98 5.19
CA PRO A 46 -16.40 -19.48 5.46
C PRO A 46 -17.47 -18.39 5.28
N THR A 47 -18.70 -18.80 4.95
CA THR A 47 -19.81 -17.93 4.56
C THR A 47 -20.23 -16.93 5.64
N ASP A 48 -20.19 -17.33 6.90
CA ASP A 48 -20.47 -16.50 8.07
C ASP A 48 -19.51 -15.30 8.18
N ARG A 49 -18.30 -15.42 7.63
CA ARG A 49 -17.27 -14.36 7.60
C ARG A 49 -17.26 -13.54 6.32
N TRP A 50 -18.18 -13.76 5.38
CA TRP A 50 -18.19 -13.00 4.12
C TRP A 50 -18.49 -11.51 4.28
N HIS A 51 -19.02 -11.10 5.43
CA HIS A 51 -19.21 -9.69 5.77
C HIS A 51 -17.87 -8.94 5.94
N GLU A 52 -16.77 -9.65 6.23
CA GLU A 52 -15.42 -9.07 6.40
C GLU A 52 -14.82 -8.56 5.09
N ASN A 53 -15.19 -9.13 3.94
CA ASN A 53 -14.57 -8.76 2.67
C ASN A 53 -15.56 -8.88 1.50
N ALA A 54 -15.76 -7.78 0.78
CA ALA A 54 -16.71 -7.77 -0.33
C ALA A 54 -16.35 -8.75 -1.47
N HIS A 55 -15.06 -9.04 -1.66
CA HIS A 55 -14.58 -9.87 -2.75
C HIS A 55 -14.82 -11.37 -2.53
N VAL A 56 -14.97 -11.82 -1.27
CA VAL A 56 -15.40 -13.20 -1.01
C VAL A 56 -16.88 -13.42 -1.28
N ARG A 57 -17.65 -12.39 -1.65
CA ARG A 57 -19.07 -12.51 -2.05
C ARG A 57 -19.26 -12.64 -3.57
N LYS A 58 -18.19 -12.67 -4.35
CA LYS A 58 -18.27 -12.85 -5.80
C LYS A 58 -18.76 -14.27 -6.16
N ILE A 59 -19.58 -14.35 -7.21
CA ILE A 59 -20.09 -15.60 -7.79
C ILE A 59 -18.94 -16.44 -8.37
N LYS A 60 -18.01 -15.80 -9.08
CA LYS A 60 -16.79 -16.42 -9.60
C LYS A 60 -15.58 -15.85 -8.85
N ARG A 61 -14.78 -16.72 -8.26
CA ARG A 61 -13.52 -16.38 -7.58
C ARG A 61 -12.38 -17.02 -8.36
N GLY A 62 -11.24 -16.34 -8.45
CA GLY A 62 -10.03 -17.00 -8.89
C GLY A 62 -9.51 -17.92 -7.79
N ASP A 63 -8.98 -19.08 -8.16
CA ASP A 63 -8.36 -20.00 -7.20
C ASP A 63 -7.09 -19.40 -6.55
N THR A 64 -6.57 -18.33 -7.13
CA THR A 64 -5.43 -17.56 -6.64
C THR A 64 -5.81 -16.30 -5.86
N ASP A 65 -7.10 -16.00 -5.74
CA ASP A 65 -7.56 -14.84 -4.96
C ASP A 65 -7.28 -15.10 -3.47
N ILE A 66 -6.71 -14.11 -2.80
CA ILE A 66 -6.41 -14.15 -1.37
C ILE A 66 -7.13 -13.04 -0.61
N VAL A 67 -7.39 -13.28 0.66
CA VAL A 67 -7.79 -12.27 1.64
C VAL A 67 -6.64 -12.09 2.61
N VAL A 68 -6.15 -10.86 2.70
CA VAL A 68 -5.18 -10.44 3.71
C VAL A 68 -5.92 -9.75 4.84
N ARG A 69 -5.71 -10.22 6.07
CA ARG A 69 -6.24 -9.57 7.27
C ARG A 69 -5.12 -8.79 7.95
N ALA A 70 -5.44 -7.56 8.32
CA ALA A 70 -4.50 -6.67 8.98
C ALA A 70 -4.51 -6.86 10.51
N LYS A 71 -3.38 -6.60 11.16
CA LYS A 71 -3.28 -6.57 12.62
C LYS A 71 -4.00 -5.32 13.16
N PRO A 72 -5.03 -5.45 14.00
CA PRO A 72 -5.75 -4.30 14.57
C PRO A 72 -4.83 -3.36 15.35
N GLY A 73 -5.16 -2.06 15.36
CA GLY A 73 -4.46 -1.03 16.16
C GLY A 73 -3.16 -0.50 15.54
N VAL A 74 -2.52 -1.27 14.64
CA VAL A 74 -1.28 -0.87 13.95
C VAL A 74 -1.44 -0.83 12.42
N SER A 75 -2.66 -1.01 11.94
CA SER A 75 -2.99 -1.04 10.51
C SER A 75 -4.15 -0.10 10.23
N GLY A 76 -4.18 0.52 9.06
CA GLY A 76 -5.31 1.34 8.65
C GLY A 76 -5.00 2.31 7.53
N ARG A 77 -6.02 3.07 7.16
CA ARG A 77 -5.90 4.20 6.24
C ARG A 77 -5.29 5.39 6.96
N PHE A 78 -4.41 6.11 6.29
CA PHE A 78 -3.93 7.40 6.78
C PHE A 78 -5.06 8.42 6.80
N GLU A 79 -5.13 9.25 7.84
CA GLU A 79 -6.10 10.34 7.90
C GLU A 79 -5.93 11.30 6.71
N GLN A 80 -4.69 11.56 6.32
CA GLN A 80 -4.33 12.34 5.14
C GLN A 80 -3.39 11.54 4.23
N CYS A 81 -3.60 11.64 2.92
CA CYS A 81 -2.69 11.02 1.97
C CYS A 81 -1.35 11.77 1.96
N ILE A 82 -0.23 11.05 1.90
CA ILE A 82 1.11 11.65 1.91
C ILE A 82 1.65 11.70 0.48
N PRO A 83 1.85 12.87 -0.15
CA PRO A 83 2.39 12.95 -1.50
C PRO A 83 3.85 12.46 -1.55
N ILE A 84 4.10 11.44 -2.36
CA ILE A 84 5.42 10.82 -2.51
C ILE A 84 5.99 10.90 -3.91
N GLY A 85 5.14 11.21 -4.90
CA GLY A 85 5.52 11.16 -6.30
C GLY A 85 6.10 12.46 -6.84
N GLU A 86 7.06 12.34 -7.74
CA GLU A 86 7.45 13.40 -8.67
C GLU A 86 7.51 12.86 -10.10
N TRP A 87 7.32 13.74 -11.07
CA TRP A 87 7.52 13.41 -12.48
C TRP A 87 8.99 13.66 -12.85
N ARG A 88 9.73 12.61 -13.16
CA ARG A 88 11.12 12.70 -13.63
C ARG A 88 11.44 11.58 -14.62
N ASP A 89 12.32 11.86 -15.59
CA ASP A 89 12.73 10.87 -16.60
C ASP A 89 11.52 10.20 -17.30
N GLY A 90 10.51 11.01 -17.66
CA GLY A 90 9.31 10.57 -18.38
C GLY A 90 8.31 9.69 -17.61
N SER A 91 8.43 9.57 -16.28
CA SER A 91 7.55 8.73 -15.46
C SER A 91 7.38 9.25 -14.02
N TYR A 92 6.32 8.80 -13.33
CA TYR A 92 6.19 9.04 -11.89
C TYR A 92 7.07 8.10 -11.08
N ARG A 93 7.84 8.72 -10.18
CA ARG A 93 8.78 8.05 -9.28
C ARG A 93 8.63 8.60 -7.87
N VAL A 94 9.04 7.82 -6.87
CA VAL A 94 9.19 8.35 -5.51
C VAL A 94 10.21 9.48 -5.54
N ARG A 95 9.88 10.61 -4.92
CA ARG A 95 10.76 11.77 -4.76
C ARG A 95 12.14 11.36 -4.24
N ARG A 96 13.20 12.02 -4.71
CA ARG A 96 14.58 11.64 -4.38
C ARG A 96 14.87 11.64 -2.89
N ASP A 97 14.39 12.65 -2.17
CA ASP A 97 14.57 12.80 -0.73
C ASP A 97 13.85 11.69 0.04
N ILE A 98 12.58 11.41 -0.32
CA ILE A 98 11.78 10.34 0.28
C ILE A 98 12.38 8.97 -0.02
N LEU A 99 12.76 8.70 -1.28
CA LEU A 99 13.37 7.43 -1.68
C LEU A 99 14.70 7.18 -0.93
N LYS A 100 15.48 8.24 -0.70
CA LYS A 100 16.71 8.19 0.11
C LYS A 100 16.40 7.92 1.58
N ALA A 101 15.36 8.54 2.13
CA ALA A 101 14.91 8.32 3.51
C ALA A 101 14.49 6.86 3.72
N TRP A 102 13.69 6.30 2.81
CA TRP A 102 13.26 4.89 2.84
C TRP A 102 14.38 3.87 2.57
N GLY A 103 15.56 4.32 2.15
CA GLY A 103 16.67 3.43 1.79
C GLY A 103 16.49 2.68 0.46
N GLY A 104 15.57 3.14 -0.40
CA GLY A 104 15.32 2.58 -1.73
C GLY A 104 14.15 1.60 -1.80
N LEU A 105 13.80 1.23 -3.04
CA LEU A 105 12.82 0.21 -3.38
C LEU A 105 13.48 -0.84 -4.27
N SER A 106 12.87 -2.02 -4.38
CA SER A 106 13.33 -3.10 -5.28
C SER A 106 13.30 -2.70 -6.76
N VAL A 107 12.52 -1.68 -7.10
CA VAL A 107 12.40 -1.12 -8.46
C VAL A 107 13.43 -0.04 -8.72
N LYS A 108 13.94 -0.01 -9.96
CA LYS A 108 14.95 0.96 -10.39
C LYS A 108 14.47 2.39 -10.19
N ASN A 109 15.25 3.15 -9.42
CA ASN A 109 15.08 4.59 -9.24
C ASN A 109 13.64 4.96 -8.79
N GLY A 110 13.06 4.16 -7.88
CA GLY A 110 11.77 4.44 -7.23
C GLY A 110 10.57 4.51 -8.17
N PHE A 111 10.56 3.74 -9.25
CA PHE A 111 9.45 3.72 -10.21
C PHE A 111 8.13 3.28 -9.55
N ILE A 112 7.08 4.10 -9.63
CA ILE A 112 5.78 3.81 -8.98
C ILE A 112 4.59 3.89 -9.93
N GLN A 113 4.83 4.22 -11.20
CA GLN A 113 3.79 4.33 -12.20
C GLN A 113 3.45 2.95 -12.80
N ARG A 114 2.32 2.35 -12.39
CA ARG A 114 1.78 1.09 -12.96
C ARG A 114 2.82 -0.04 -13.10
N SER A 115 2.91 -0.89 -12.08
CA SER A 115 3.72 -2.11 -12.18
C SER A 115 2.83 -3.35 -12.02
N ALA A 116 3.09 -4.38 -12.84
CA ALA A 116 2.50 -5.71 -12.64
C ALA A 116 3.07 -6.41 -11.38
N VAL A 117 4.27 -5.98 -10.96
CA VAL A 117 4.93 -6.46 -9.75
C VAL A 117 5.07 -5.27 -8.78
N PRO A 118 4.35 -5.26 -7.66
CA PRO A 118 4.47 -4.17 -6.68
C PRO A 118 5.92 -4.00 -6.22
N PRO A 119 6.39 -2.75 -6.05
CA PRO A 119 7.70 -2.50 -5.47
C PRO A 119 7.75 -2.98 -4.01
N ALA A 120 8.91 -3.46 -3.59
CA ALA A 120 9.18 -3.81 -2.20
C ALA A 120 10.16 -2.79 -1.61
N PHE A 121 10.08 -2.55 -0.30
CA PHE A 121 11.08 -1.75 0.39
C PHE A 121 12.41 -2.51 0.45
N ALA A 122 13.52 -1.82 0.19
CA ALA A 122 14.84 -2.41 0.41
C ALA A 122 15.21 -2.44 1.90
N LYS A 123 14.66 -1.50 2.67
CA LYS A 123 14.90 -1.28 4.10
C LYS A 123 13.59 -0.91 4.81
N PRO A 124 12.68 -1.87 5.06
CA PRO A 124 11.36 -1.60 5.63
C PRO A 124 11.40 -0.84 6.96
N GLU A 125 12.42 -1.08 7.79
CA GLU A 125 12.66 -0.36 9.04
C GLU A 125 12.81 1.15 8.81
N ARG A 126 13.56 1.55 7.79
CA ARG A 126 13.75 2.99 7.47
C ARG A 126 12.50 3.65 6.95
N PHE A 127 11.60 2.89 6.33
CA PHE A 127 10.29 3.40 5.96
C PHE A 127 9.43 3.65 7.20
N LEU A 128 9.45 2.75 8.18
CA LEU A 128 8.72 2.91 9.44
C LEU A 128 9.24 4.10 10.24
N ASP A 129 10.57 4.24 10.38
CA ASP A 129 11.19 5.41 11.03
C ASP A 129 10.74 6.72 10.36
N TRP A 130 10.80 6.77 9.02
CA TRP A 130 10.33 7.92 8.25
C TRP A 130 8.83 8.18 8.46
N LEU A 131 8.01 7.14 8.58
CA LEU A 131 6.57 7.28 8.78
C LEU A 131 6.25 7.84 10.18
N GLU A 132 6.98 7.39 11.20
CA GLU A 132 6.87 7.91 12.58
C GLU A 132 7.26 9.39 12.66
N GLU A 133 8.31 9.81 11.95
CA GLU A 133 8.71 11.23 11.84
C GLU A 133 7.61 12.14 11.26
N HIS A 134 6.64 11.58 10.52
CA HIS A 134 5.54 12.33 9.91
C HIS A 134 4.26 12.33 10.76
N ASP A 135 4.30 11.80 11.99
CA ASP A 135 3.18 11.76 12.97
C ASP A 135 1.85 11.29 12.34
N MET A 136 1.92 10.18 11.61
CA MET A 136 0.80 9.74 10.79
C MET A 136 -0.29 9.07 11.60
N GLN A 137 -1.48 9.65 11.56
CA GLN A 137 -2.66 9.08 12.20
C GLN A 137 -3.32 7.98 11.36
N LEU A 138 -3.53 6.81 11.98
CA LEU A 138 -4.21 5.67 11.38
C LEU A 138 -5.69 5.65 11.76
N LEU A 139 -6.56 5.62 10.75
CA LEU A 139 -7.99 5.45 10.91
C LEU A 139 -8.35 3.94 10.96
N GLN A 140 -8.96 3.53 12.07
CA GLN A 140 -9.42 2.16 12.33
C GLN A 140 -10.88 1.91 11.89
N ARG A 141 -11.30 2.45 10.74
CA ARG A 141 -12.69 2.33 10.25
C ARG A 141 -12.73 1.95 8.77
N ASN A 142 -13.71 1.13 8.40
CA ASN A 142 -13.90 0.59 7.04
C ASN A 142 -12.70 -0.23 6.51
N ASN A 143 -11.98 -0.91 7.41
CA ASN A 143 -10.79 -1.73 7.10
C ASN A 143 -11.14 -3.22 7.01
#